data_AF-A0A2S6GQM6-F1
#
_entry.id   AF-A0A2S6GQM6-F1
#
_cell.length_a   1.000
_cell.length_b   1.000
_cell.length_c   1.000
_cell.angle_alpha   90.00
_cell.angle_beta   90.00
_cell.angle_gamma   90.00
#
_symmetry.space_group_name_H-M   'P 1'
#
loop_
_entity.id
_entity.type
_entity.pdbx_description
1 polymer ?
#
loop_
_entity_poly.entity_id
_entity_poly.type
_entity_poly.pdbx_seq_one_letter_code
_entity_poly.pdbx_strand_id
1 'polypeptide(L)'
;MPTSTLRRLARSAATAVTVTATVVVGAGVAAADLPPAQLQSTTDGYLFGQSLNQFQSTRAAQPYANQLDWSSDGCSNSPDNPFGFNFVKACYRHDFGYRNYKRQGRFTEDNRLRIDNNFKSDLYTICAGNWACNRTADIYYAAVRQFGNS
;
A
#
# COMPACT_ATOMS: atom_id res chain seq x y z
N MET A 1 -16.59 -81.96 -0.89
CA MET A 1 -16.20 -81.10 -2.03
C MET A 1 -14.94 -80.32 -1.62
N PRO A 2 -14.02 -80.10 -2.58
CA PRO A 2 -12.56 -80.24 -2.42
C PRO A 2 -11.89 -78.88 -2.06
N THR A 3 -10.59 -78.67 -1.86
CA THR A 3 -9.36 -79.36 -2.31
C THR A 3 -8.16 -78.77 -1.53
N SER A 4 -7.19 -79.61 -1.17
CA SER A 4 -5.73 -79.32 -1.12
C SER A 4 -5.27 -78.52 -2.36
N THR A 5 -4.17 -77.77 -2.47
CA THR A 5 -2.93 -77.48 -1.72
C THR A 5 -2.17 -76.45 -2.60
N LEU A 6 -1.26 -75.67 -2.02
CA LEU A 6 0.15 -75.48 -2.43
C LEU A 6 0.66 -74.03 -2.28
N ARG A 7 1.88 -73.98 -1.72
CA ARG A 7 2.78 -72.84 -1.58
C ARG A 7 3.15 -72.24 -2.95
N ARG A 8 3.44 -70.93 -2.97
CA ARG A 8 4.77 -70.42 -3.37
C ARG A 8 4.90 -68.92 -3.05
N LEU A 9 6.08 -68.61 -2.50
CA LEU A 9 6.65 -67.28 -2.30
C LEU A 9 6.87 -66.60 -3.66
N ALA A 10 6.65 -65.29 -3.73
CA ALA A 10 7.39 -64.43 -4.65
C ALA A 10 7.42 -62.99 -4.13
N ARG A 11 8.64 -62.52 -3.90
CA ARG A 11 9.03 -61.12 -3.65
C ARG A 11 8.65 -60.26 -4.86
N SER A 12 8.28 -59.00 -4.63
CA SER A 12 8.53 -57.86 -5.53
C SER A 12 8.24 -56.58 -4.75
N ALA A 13 9.25 -56.01 -4.12
CA ALA A 13 10.04 -54.88 -4.64
C ALA A 13 9.31 -53.54 -4.38
N ALA A 14 9.72 -52.88 -3.30
CA ALA A 14 9.35 -51.51 -2.99
C ALA A 14 9.86 -50.57 -4.09
N THR A 15 8.95 -49.99 -4.87
CA THR A 15 9.25 -48.87 -5.76
C THR A 15 9.40 -47.61 -4.91
N ALA A 16 10.65 -47.27 -4.58
CA ALA A 16 10.98 -45.96 -4.05
C ALA A 16 10.74 -44.92 -5.16
N VAL A 17 9.61 -44.20 -5.08
CA VAL A 17 9.38 -43.01 -5.90
C VAL A 17 10.15 -41.86 -5.27
N THR A 18 11.35 -41.59 -5.77
CA THR A 18 12.07 -40.34 -5.48
C THR A 18 11.32 -39.20 -6.15
N VAL A 19 10.51 -38.47 -5.37
CA VAL A 19 9.98 -37.18 -5.80
C VAL A 19 11.13 -36.18 -5.77
N THR A 20 11.68 -35.89 -6.94
CA THR A 20 12.54 -34.73 -7.18
C THR A 20 11.69 -33.48 -6.98
N ALA A 21 11.75 -32.89 -5.78
CA ALA A 21 11.22 -31.55 -5.55
C ALA A 21 12.16 -30.55 -6.23
N THR A 22 11.81 -30.19 -7.47
CA THR A 22 12.39 -29.07 -8.20
C THR A 22 12.20 -27.78 -7.42
N VAL A 23 13.28 -27.00 -7.36
CA VAL A 23 13.37 -25.66 -6.76
C VAL A 23 12.25 -24.77 -7.28
N VAL A 24 11.37 -24.30 -6.40
CA VAL A 24 10.53 -23.14 -6.71
C VAL A 24 11.35 -21.89 -6.39
N VAL A 25 11.82 -21.26 -7.47
CA VAL A 25 12.48 -19.97 -7.50
C VAL A 25 11.60 -18.94 -6.80
N GLY A 26 12.20 -18.15 -5.90
CA GLY A 26 11.60 -16.96 -5.31
C GLY A 26 11.39 -15.88 -6.36
N ALA A 27 10.38 -16.05 -7.22
CA ALA A 27 9.79 -14.95 -7.96
C ALA A 27 8.69 -14.39 -7.07
N GLY A 28 8.82 -13.11 -6.66
CA GLY A 28 7.72 -12.41 -6.01
C GLY A 28 6.47 -12.59 -6.86
N VAL A 29 5.40 -13.13 -6.26
CA VAL A 29 4.15 -13.32 -6.97
C VAL A 29 3.73 -11.95 -7.50
N ALA A 30 3.71 -11.78 -8.82
CA ALA A 30 3.07 -10.61 -9.41
C ALA A 30 1.61 -10.72 -8.99
N ALA A 31 1.17 -9.85 -8.08
CA ALA A 31 -0.23 -9.80 -7.70
C ALA A 31 -1.04 -9.56 -8.97
N ALA A 32 -2.07 -10.38 -9.21
CA ALA A 32 -2.95 -10.19 -10.35
C ALA A 32 -3.58 -8.79 -10.28
N ASP A 33 -3.78 -8.18 -11.45
CA ASP A 33 -4.37 -6.85 -11.54
C ASP A 33 -5.76 -6.81 -10.90
N LEU A 34 -5.99 -5.78 -10.10
CA LEU A 34 -7.28 -5.54 -9.47
C LEU A 34 -8.25 -4.90 -10.48
N PRO A 35 -9.52 -5.35 -10.50
CA PRO A 35 -10.60 -4.63 -11.16
C PRO A 35 -10.75 -3.20 -10.61
N PRO A 36 -11.29 -2.23 -11.39
CA PRO A 36 -11.35 -0.82 -11.00
C PRO A 36 -11.96 -0.56 -9.62
N ALA A 37 -13.08 -1.20 -9.28
CA ALA A 37 -13.74 -1.02 -7.98
C ALA A 37 -12.88 -1.52 -6.81
N GLN A 38 -12.15 -2.63 -7.00
CA GLN A 38 -11.24 -3.16 -5.99
C GLN A 38 -9.98 -2.29 -5.86
N LEU A 39 -9.47 -1.75 -6.96
CA LEU A 39 -8.33 -0.83 -6.95
C LEU A 39 -8.66 0.48 -6.23
N GLN A 40 -9.87 1.02 -6.46
CA GLN A 40 -10.37 2.20 -5.72
C GLN A 40 -10.49 1.90 -4.22
N SER A 41 -11.10 0.77 -3.86
CA SER A 41 -11.22 0.35 -2.45
C SER A 41 -9.86 0.13 -1.79
N THR A 42 -8.89 -0.40 -2.54
CA THR A 42 -7.50 -0.58 -2.09
C THR A 42 -6.81 0.76 -1.84
N THR A 43 -6.99 1.72 -2.75
CA THR A 43 -6.49 3.10 -2.61
C THR A 43 -7.05 3.75 -1.35
N ASP A 44 -8.36 3.61 -1.12
CA ASP A 44 -9.05 4.17 0.04
C ASP A 44 -8.59 3.51 1.33
N GLY A 45 -8.36 2.19 1.31
CA GLY A 45 -7.80 1.43 2.42
C GLY A 45 -6.42 1.94 2.84
N TYR A 46 -5.54 2.23 1.88
CA TYR A 46 -4.21 2.78 2.17
C TYR A 46 -4.28 4.23 2.68
N LEU A 47 -5.19 5.06 2.14
CA LEU A 47 -5.30 6.47 2.55
C LEU A 47 -5.92 6.65 3.92
N PHE A 48 -7.06 6.00 4.17
CA PHE A 48 -7.94 6.32 5.30
C PHE A 48 -8.03 5.19 6.33
N GLY A 49 -7.65 3.97 5.95
CA GLY A 49 -7.69 2.79 6.83
C GLY A 49 -6.38 2.54 7.60
N GLN A 50 -5.29 3.22 7.23
CA GLN A 50 -3.98 3.01 7.81
C GLN A 50 -3.54 4.20 8.68
N SER A 51 -2.84 3.91 9.77
CA SER A 51 -2.03 4.93 10.45
C SER A 51 -0.94 5.46 9.51
N LEU A 52 -0.42 6.66 9.78
CA LEU A 52 0.66 7.25 8.98
C LEU A 52 1.87 6.31 8.86
N ASN A 53 2.27 5.67 9.96
CA ASN A 53 3.40 4.73 9.97
C ASN A 53 3.13 3.48 9.12
N GLN A 54 1.93 2.90 9.20
CA GLN A 54 1.54 1.76 8.34
C GLN A 54 1.54 2.16 6.86
N PHE A 55 1.10 3.38 6.53
CA PHE A 55 1.18 3.88 5.18
C PHE A 55 2.63 4.03 4.71
N GLN A 56 3.56 4.50 5.55
CA GLN A 56 4.98 4.57 5.17
C GLN A 56 5.54 3.17 4.84
N SER A 57 5.19 2.14 5.61
CA SER A 57 5.57 0.76 5.31
C SER A 57 4.94 0.27 4.00
N THR A 58 3.67 0.57 3.77
CA THR A 58 2.96 0.22 2.53
C THR A 58 3.58 0.91 1.31
N ARG A 59 3.90 2.21 1.44
CA ARG A 59 4.61 2.99 0.43
C ARG A 59 6.00 2.45 0.13
N ALA A 60 6.72 1.94 1.12
CA ALA A 60 8.02 1.30 0.89
C ALA A 60 7.89 -0.01 0.10
N ALA A 61 6.80 -0.75 0.30
CA ALA A 61 6.52 -2.00 -0.43
C ALA A 61 5.90 -1.80 -1.82
N GLN A 62 5.27 -0.65 -2.07
CA GLN A 62 4.63 -0.28 -3.34
C GLN A 62 3.73 -1.38 -3.94
N PRO A 63 2.76 -1.93 -3.18
CA PRO A 63 1.87 -2.95 -3.73
C PRO A 63 1.10 -2.40 -4.94
N TYR A 64 0.89 -3.26 -5.94
CA TYR A 64 0.22 -2.89 -7.20
C TYR A 64 0.88 -1.70 -7.92
N ALA A 65 2.21 -1.59 -7.91
CA ALA A 65 2.94 -0.48 -8.53
C ALA A 65 2.68 -0.28 -10.04
N ASN A 66 2.18 -1.30 -10.73
CA ASN A 66 1.73 -1.21 -12.11
C ASN A 66 0.36 -0.54 -12.28
N GLN A 67 -0.48 -0.52 -11.23
CA GLN A 67 -1.82 0.05 -11.26
C GLN A 67 -1.94 1.34 -10.43
N LEU A 68 -1.25 1.42 -9.29
CA LEU A 68 -1.25 2.57 -8.40
C LEU A 68 -0.04 3.48 -8.67
N ASP A 69 -0.25 4.78 -8.55
CA ASP A 69 0.82 5.78 -8.62
C ASP A 69 1.44 5.97 -7.23
N TRP A 70 2.68 5.50 -7.07
CA TRP A 70 3.48 5.70 -5.85
C TRP A 70 4.47 6.87 -5.97
N SER A 71 4.53 7.55 -7.12
CA SER A 71 5.39 8.73 -7.28
C SER A 71 4.99 9.85 -6.32
N SER A 72 5.96 10.65 -5.93
CA SER A 72 5.76 11.80 -5.06
C SER A 72 6.91 12.78 -5.25
N ASP A 73 6.59 14.06 -5.17
CA ASP A 73 7.51 15.19 -5.18
C ASP A 73 7.64 15.82 -3.77
N GLY A 74 7.25 15.07 -2.73
CA GLY A 74 7.31 15.52 -1.35
C GLY A 74 6.32 16.65 -1.08
N CYS A 75 6.72 17.67 -0.33
CA CYS A 75 5.85 18.82 -0.07
C CYS A 75 5.85 19.87 -1.20
N SER A 76 6.23 19.47 -2.43
CA SER A 76 6.28 20.21 -3.70
C SER A 76 6.87 21.61 -3.63
N ASN A 77 6.07 22.59 -3.19
CA ASN A 77 6.39 24.02 -3.13
C ASN A 77 6.69 24.49 -1.71
N SER A 78 6.73 23.58 -0.75
CA SER A 78 6.99 23.85 0.67
C SER A 78 8.15 23.00 1.16
N PRO A 79 8.88 23.45 2.20
CA PRO A 79 9.92 22.64 2.82
C PRO A 79 9.40 21.28 3.29
N ASP A 80 10.13 20.21 3.02
CA ASP A 80 9.78 18.86 3.50
C ASP A 80 9.85 18.72 5.03
N ASN A 81 10.74 19.49 5.66
CA ASN A 81 10.98 19.44 7.10
C ASN A 81 11.01 20.85 7.73
N PRO A 82 9.89 21.60 7.74
CA PRO A 82 9.88 22.96 8.27
C PRO A 82 10.27 22.94 9.75
N PHE A 83 11.32 23.67 10.11
CA PHE A 83 11.84 23.74 11.49
C PHE A 83 12.20 22.37 12.10
N GLY A 84 12.45 21.35 11.26
CA GLY A 84 12.76 19.97 11.69
C GLY A 84 11.54 19.07 11.89
N PHE A 85 10.31 19.54 11.64
CA PHE A 85 9.11 18.70 11.68
C PHE A 85 9.02 17.84 10.42
N ASN A 86 8.95 16.51 10.55
CA ASN A 86 9.01 15.59 9.40
C ASN A 86 7.67 15.51 8.62
N PHE A 87 7.33 16.58 7.92
CA PHE A 87 6.07 16.74 7.17
C PHE A 87 6.05 15.94 5.86
N VAL A 88 7.20 15.63 5.29
CA VAL A 88 7.29 14.87 4.04
C VAL A 88 6.56 13.52 4.10
N LYS A 89 6.51 12.87 5.28
CA LYS A 89 5.72 11.64 5.46
C LYS A 89 4.23 11.84 5.17
N ALA A 90 3.66 12.97 5.62
CA ALA A 90 2.27 13.33 5.34
C ALA A 90 2.10 13.70 3.86
N CYS A 91 3.05 14.46 3.29
CA CYS A 91 3.03 14.85 1.88
C CYS A 91 3.05 13.63 0.95
N TYR A 92 3.83 12.58 1.27
CA TYR A 92 3.81 11.31 0.53
C TYR A 92 2.44 10.64 0.47
N ARG A 93 1.64 10.74 1.54
CA ARG A 93 0.29 10.17 1.57
C ARG A 93 -0.71 11.05 0.84
N HIS A 94 -0.54 12.37 0.95
CA HIS A 94 -1.34 13.36 0.22
C HIS A 94 -1.18 13.20 -1.29
N ASP A 95 0.07 13.10 -1.78
CA ASP A 95 0.40 12.87 -3.19
C ASP A 95 -0.19 11.57 -3.72
N PHE A 96 -0.05 10.48 -2.94
CA PHE A 96 -0.66 9.19 -3.28
C PHE A 96 -2.17 9.35 -3.49
N GLY A 97 -2.85 10.08 -2.61
CA GLY A 97 -4.27 10.36 -2.75
C GLY A 97 -4.60 11.14 -4.01
N TYR A 98 -3.92 12.26 -4.22
CA TYR A 98 -4.15 13.13 -5.37
C TYR A 98 -3.94 12.41 -6.70
N ARG A 99 -2.78 11.78 -6.86
CA ARG A 99 -2.38 11.13 -8.12
C ARG A 99 -3.32 9.97 -8.44
N ASN A 100 -3.63 9.12 -7.46
CA ASN A 100 -4.48 7.95 -7.71
C ASN A 100 -5.94 8.34 -7.92
N TYR A 101 -6.49 9.29 -7.16
CA TYR A 101 -7.86 9.74 -7.41
C TYR A 101 -8.02 10.43 -8.77
N LYS A 102 -7.00 11.20 -9.23
CA LYS A 102 -6.97 11.79 -10.58
C LYS A 102 -6.93 10.69 -11.64
N ARG A 103 -6.02 9.71 -11.53
CA ARG A 103 -5.92 8.57 -12.46
C ARG A 103 -7.18 7.71 -12.48
N GLN A 104 -7.88 7.61 -11.36
CA GLN A 104 -9.12 6.83 -11.20
C GLN A 104 -10.38 7.60 -11.61
N GLY A 105 -10.25 8.84 -12.13
CA GLY A 105 -11.37 9.64 -12.62
C GLY A 105 -12.36 10.08 -11.55
N ARG A 106 -11.92 10.15 -10.28
CA ARG A 106 -12.79 10.44 -9.12
C ARG A 106 -12.27 11.57 -8.23
N PHE A 107 -11.41 12.43 -8.77
CA PHE A 107 -10.88 13.61 -8.07
C PHE A 107 -11.89 14.78 -8.10
N THR A 108 -13.00 14.61 -7.40
CA THR A 108 -14.01 15.65 -7.14
C THR A 108 -13.57 16.54 -5.98
N GLU A 109 -14.15 17.74 -5.84
CA GLU A 109 -13.83 18.62 -4.70
C GLU A 109 -14.11 17.99 -3.33
N ASP A 110 -15.16 17.17 -3.22
CA ASP A 110 -15.48 16.44 -1.98
C ASP A 110 -14.39 15.42 -1.64
N ASN A 111 -13.92 14.67 -2.63
CA ASN A 111 -12.82 13.72 -2.45
C ASN A 111 -11.49 14.43 -2.20
N ARG A 112 -11.24 15.57 -2.85
CA ARG A 112 -10.09 16.43 -2.58
C ARG A 112 -10.10 16.90 -1.14
N LEU A 113 -11.23 17.42 -0.65
CA LEU A 113 -11.39 17.82 0.74
C LEU A 113 -11.15 16.67 1.72
N ARG A 114 -11.62 15.45 1.42
CA ARG A 114 -11.34 14.27 2.24
C ARG A 114 -9.85 13.95 2.31
N ILE A 115 -9.13 14.03 1.18
CA ILE A 115 -7.69 13.81 1.14
C ILE A 115 -6.94 14.91 1.91
N ASP A 116 -7.33 16.18 1.74
CA ASP A 116 -6.71 17.32 2.44
C ASP A 116 -6.94 17.25 3.96
N ASN A 117 -8.12 16.81 4.40
CA ASN A 117 -8.40 16.59 5.82
C ASN A 117 -7.56 15.44 6.40
N ASN A 118 -7.36 14.36 5.64
CA ASN A 118 -6.46 13.27 6.04
C ASN A 118 -5.01 13.76 6.15
N PHE A 119 -4.56 14.59 5.21
CA PHE A 119 -3.25 15.23 5.27
C PHE A 119 -3.09 16.11 6.52
N LYS A 120 -4.10 16.93 6.84
CA LYS A 120 -4.09 17.71 8.10
C LYS A 120 -3.96 16.81 9.33
N SER A 121 -4.71 15.70 9.36
CA SER A 121 -4.63 14.73 10.46
C SER A 121 -3.23 14.10 10.59
N ASP A 122 -2.56 13.82 9.48
CA ASP A 122 -1.18 13.32 9.48
C ASP A 122 -0.18 14.32 10.02
N LEU A 123 -0.29 15.58 9.58
CA LEU A 123 0.56 16.65 10.09
C LEU A 123 0.39 16.80 11.62
N TYR A 124 -0.85 16.77 12.10
CA TYR A 124 -1.14 16.83 13.53
C TYR A 124 -0.60 15.60 14.29
N THR A 125 -0.62 14.42 13.67
CA THR A 125 0.00 13.21 14.21
C THR A 125 1.51 13.38 14.36
N ILE A 126 2.18 13.94 13.36
CA ILE A 126 3.62 14.27 13.41
C ILE A 126 3.90 15.29 14.52
N CYS A 127 3.02 16.27 14.68
CA CYS A 127 3.20 17.34 15.66
C CYS A 127 3.04 16.90 17.11
N ALA A 128 2.28 15.83 17.38
CA ALA A 128 2.09 15.28 18.72
C ALA A 128 1.75 16.33 19.80
N GLY A 129 0.92 17.33 19.43
CA GLY A 129 0.51 18.42 20.32
C GLY A 129 1.47 19.61 20.42
N ASN A 130 2.62 19.58 19.74
CA ASN A 130 3.51 20.73 19.67
C ASN A 130 2.81 21.93 19.00
N TRP A 131 2.71 23.04 19.73
CA TRP A 131 1.95 24.22 19.28
C TRP A 131 2.50 24.84 17.99
N ALA A 132 3.82 25.03 17.91
CA ALA A 132 4.45 25.65 16.73
C ALA A 132 4.26 24.76 15.49
N CYS A 133 4.47 23.45 15.67
CA CYS A 133 4.23 22.46 14.63
C CYS A 133 2.78 22.48 14.14
N ASN A 134 1.80 22.49 15.05
CA ASN A 134 0.37 22.54 14.68
C ASN A 134 0.03 23.80 13.88
N ARG A 135 0.66 24.94 14.20
CA ARG A 135 0.49 26.18 13.41
C ARG A 135 1.12 26.10 12.03
N THR A 136 2.30 25.48 11.93
CA THR A 136 2.87 25.16 10.61
C THR A 136 1.95 24.20 9.84
N ALA A 137 1.38 23.20 10.49
CA ALA A 137 0.45 22.25 9.87
C ALA A 137 -0.82 22.93 9.33
N ASP A 138 -1.39 23.89 10.08
CA ASP A 138 -2.53 24.69 9.62
C ASP A 138 -2.21 25.47 8.34
N ILE A 139 -1.00 26.03 8.22
CA ILE A 139 -0.55 26.75 7.02
C ILE A 139 -0.45 25.81 5.83
N TYR A 140 0.14 24.62 6.01
CA TYR A 140 0.27 23.61 4.94
C TYR A 140 -1.10 23.16 4.45
N TYR A 141 -2.03 22.89 5.37
CA TYR A 141 -3.40 22.55 5.04
C TYR A 141 -4.11 23.68 4.26
N ALA A 142 -3.98 24.93 4.72
CA ALA A 142 -4.58 26.07 4.03
C ALA A 142 -4.03 26.23 2.60
N ALA A 143 -2.72 26.04 2.42
CA ALA A 143 -2.07 26.11 1.10
C ALA A 143 -2.61 25.05 0.13
N VAL A 144 -2.73 23.77 0.54
CA VAL A 144 -3.27 22.73 -0.35
C VAL A 144 -4.75 22.94 -0.66
N ARG A 145 -5.54 23.47 0.29
CA ARG A 145 -6.94 23.85 0.03
C ARG A 145 -7.06 24.95 -1.01
N GLN A 146 -6.21 25.96 -0.93
CA GLN A 146 -6.24 27.13 -1.82
C GLN A 146 -5.68 26.84 -3.21
N PHE A 147 -4.57 26.09 -3.31
CA PHE A 147 -3.79 25.99 -4.54
C PHE A 147 -3.72 24.58 -5.14
N GLY A 148 -4.14 23.54 -4.40
CA GLY A 148 -3.99 22.14 -4.81
C GLY A 148 -4.93 21.68 -5.94
N ASN A 149 -5.84 22.53 -6.41
CA ASN A 149 -6.71 22.23 -7.56
C ASN A 149 -6.17 22.79 -8.89
N SER A 150 -4.89 23.16 -8.94
CA SER A 150 -4.23 23.64 -10.16
C SER A 150 -3.72 22.50 -11.03
#